data_AF-A0A1M3N0N5-F1
#
_entry.id   AF-A0A1M3N0N5-F1
#
_cell.length_a   1.000
_cell.length_b   1.000
_cell.length_c   1.000
_cell.angle_alpha   90.00
_cell.angle_beta   90.00
_cell.angle_gamma   90.00
#
_symmetry.space_group_name_H-M   'P 1'
#
loop_
_entity.id
_entity.type
_entity.pdbx_description
1 polymer ?
#
loop_
_entity_poly.entity_id
_entity_poly.type
_entity_poly.pdbx_seq_one_letter_code
_entity_poly.pdbx_strand_id
1 'polypeptide(L)' 'MLTDRFTAQVLGAIVLVMTILIDVSCFIFTKPEISHRPTFPLVVLIPSLPLFAVSFWLFRRAARLKVEED' A
#
# COMPACT_ATOMS: atom_id res chain seq x y z
N MET A 1 19.07 5.66 -7.22
CA MET A 1 18.03 6.53 -6.63
C MET A 1 17.23 5.81 -5.53
N LEU A 2 16.97 4.50 -5.63
CA LEU A 2 16.52 3.62 -4.53
C LEU A 2 17.70 3.02 -3.74
N THR A 3 18.73 3.82 -3.52
CA THR A 3 19.98 3.45 -2.84
C THR A 3 20.03 3.95 -1.41
N ASP A 4 19.24 4.99 -1.10
CA ASP A 4 19.16 5.58 0.24
C ASP A 4 18.01 4.94 1.04
N ARG A 5 18.33 4.49 2.25
CA ARG A 5 17.39 3.92 3.22
C ARG A 5 16.21 4.84 3.48
N PHE A 6 16.46 6.15 3.62
CA PHE A 6 15.40 7.12 3.91
C PHE A 6 14.39 7.19 2.76
N THR A 7 14.88 7.19 1.53
CA THR A 7 14.03 7.23 0.33
C THR A 7 13.17 5.96 0.21
N ALA A 8 13.75 4.77 0.47
CA ALA A 8 13.00 3.52 0.44
C ALA A 8 11.90 3.47 1.54
N GLN A 9 12.19 3.97 2.74
CA GLN A 9 11.21 4.06 3.83
C GLN A 9 10.07 5.04 3.52
N VAL A 10 10.41 6.26 3.08
CA VAL A 10 9.42 7.29 2.75
C VAL A 10 8.53 6.84 1.59
N LEU A 11 9.13 6.27 0.53
CA LEU A 11 8.36 5.75 -0.60
C LEU A 11 7.44 4.59 -0.18
N GLY A 12 7.94 3.67 0.65
CA GLY A 12 7.14 2.57 1.20
C GLY A 12 5.93 3.07 2.00
N ALA A 13 6.13 4.09 2.84
CA ALA A 13 5.08 4.71 3.63
C ALA A 13 4.06 5.47 2.76
N ILE A 14 4.52 6.26 1.79
CA ILE A 14 3.63 6.99 0.87
C ILE A 14 2.75 6.01 0.08
N VAL A 15 3.35 4.95 -0.48
CA VAL A 15 2.59 3.93 -1.23
C VAL A 15 1.55 3.28 -0.33
N LEU A 16 1.90 2.93 0.91
CA LEU A 16 0.97 2.32 1.86
C LEU A 16 -0.20 3.26 2.18
N VAL A 17 0.10 4.50 2.54
CA VAL A 17 -0.91 5.50 2.93
C VAL A 17 -1.85 5.80 1.77
N MET A 18 -1.32 6.02 0.56
CA MET A 18 -2.14 6.26 -0.63
C MET A 18 -3.05 5.08 -0.95
N THR A 19 -2.54 3.86 -0.81
CA THR A 19 -3.34 2.64 -1.02
C THR A 19 -4.51 2.56 -0.04
N ILE A 20 -4.25 2.80 1.25
CA ILE A 20 -5.30 2.80 2.29
C ILE A 20 -6.32 3.92 2.03
N LEU A 21 -5.86 5.11 1.65
CA LEU A 21 -6.75 6.23 1.34
C LEU A 21 -7.67 5.93 0.16
N ILE A 22 -7.16 5.28 -0.88
CA ILE A 22 -7.95 4.84 -2.04
C ILE A 22 -8.99 3.80 -1.59
N ASP A 23 -8.58 2.76 -0.87
CA ASP A 23 -9.47 1.70 -0.41
C ASP A 23 -10.59 2.26 0.46
N VAL A 24 -10.26 3.09 1.46
CA VAL A 24 -11.24 3.75 2.33
C VAL A 24 -12.17 4.66 1.55
N SER A 25 -11.64 5.43 0.59
CA SER A 25 -12.46 6.27 -0.27
C SER A 25 -13.44 5.44 -1.10
N CYS A 26 -13.01 4.30 -1.64
CA CYS A 26 -13.90 3.37 -2.32
C CYS A 26 -15.00 2.86 -1.38
N PHE A 27 -14.69 2.49 -0.13
CA PHE A 27 -15.72 2.04 0.82
C PHE A 27 -16.73 3.14 1.20
N ILE A 28 -16.28 4.39 1.33
CA ILE A 28 -17.14 5.51 1.77
C ILE A 28 -17.98 6.08 0.61
N PHE A 29 -17.39 6.25 -0.56
CA PHE A 29 -18.01 6.98 -1.67
C PHE A 29 -18.71 6.08 -2.70
N THR A 30 -18.59 4.75 -2.59
CA THR A 30 -19.30 3.85 -3.51
C THR A 30 -20.80 3.85 -3.24
N LYS A 31 -21.59 3.83 -4.33
CA LYS A 31 -23.04 3.74 -4.27
C LYS A 31 -23.52 2.54 -3.44
N PRO A 32 -24.58 2.70 -2.62
CA PRO A 32 -25.09 1.64 -1.74
C PRO A 32 -25.49 0.36 -2.50
N GLU A 33 -26.05 0.50 -3.70
CA GLU A 33 -26.44 -0.62 -4.59
C GLU A 33 -25.28 -1.58 -4.92
N ILE A 34 -24.05 -1.07 -4.91
CA ILE A 34 -22.83 -1.83 -5.21
C ILE A 34 -22.18 -2.28 -3.91
N SER A 35 -22.16 -1.43 -2.88
CA SER A 35 -21.47 -1.73 -1.62
C SER A 35 -22.13 -2.86 -0.80
N HIS A 36 -23.43 -3.09 -0.96
CA HIS A 36 -24.14 -4.21 -0.31
C HIS A 36 -23.83 -5.58 -0.93
N ARG A 37 -23.13 -5.64 -2.07
CA ARG A 37 -22.77 -6.93 -2.68
C ARG A 37 -21.66 -7.60 -1.87
N PRO A 38 -21.75 -8.92 -1.60
CA PRO A 38 -20.73 -9.64 -0.85
C PRO A 38 -19.35 -9.64 -1.55
N THR A 39 -19.34 -9.41 -2.88
CA THR A 39 -18.11 -9.30 -3.67
C THR A 39 -17.44 -7.93 -3.60
N PHE A 40 -18.12 -6.90 -3.09
CA PHE A 40 -17.62 -5.53 -3.10
C PHE A 40 -16.28 -5.36 -2.37
N PRO A 41 -16.07 -5.92 -1.15
CA PRO A 41 -14.78 -5.84 -0.49
C PRO A 41 -13.64 -6.47 -1.31
N LEU A 42 -13.91 -7.58 -2.01
CA LEU A 42 -12.91 -8.23 -2.88
C LEU A 42 -12.55 -7.35 -4.07
N VAL A 43 -13.53 -6.66 -4.66
CA VAL A 43 -13.31 -5.74 -5.79
C VAL A 43 -12.46 -4.53 -5.37
N VAL A 44 -12.57 -4.08 -4.13
CA VAL A 44 -11.76 -2.97 -3.61
C VAL A 44 -10.36 -3.44 -3.21
N LEU A 45 -10.26 -4.57 -2.49
CA LEU A 45 -8.99 -5.01 -1.88
C LEU A 45 -8.08 -5.80 -2.83
N ILE A 46 -8.60 -6.56 -3.79
CA ILE A 46 -7.76 -7.35 -4.70
C ILE A 46 -6.85 -6.45 -5.56
N PRO A 47 -7.35 -5.34 -6.14
CA PRO A 47 -6.51 -4.40 -6.88
C PRO A 47 -5.43 -3.72 -6.04
N SER A 48 -5.62 -3.59 -4.72
CA SER A 48 -4.66 -2.94 -3.83
C SER A 48 -3.54 -3.87 -3.34
N LEU A 49 -3.71 -5.21 -3.42
CA LEU A 49 -2.70 -6.19 -3.00
C LEU A 49 -1.29 -5.98 -3.60
N PRO A 50 -1.12 -5.68 -4.91
CA PRO A 50 0.20 -5.41 -5.47
C PRO A 50 0.87 -4.19 -4.84
N LEU A 51 0.09 -3.15 -4.49
CA LEU A 51 0.61 -1.94 -3.85
C LEU A 51 1.06 -2.21 -2.42
N PHE A 52 0.31 -3.02 -1.67
CA PHE A 52 0.75 -3.51 -0.36
C PHE A 52 2.04 -4.33 -0.46
N ALA A 53 2.16 -5.20 -1.48
CA ALA A 53 3.37 -5.98 -1.71
C ALA A 53 4.58 -5.09 -2.04
N VAL A 54 4.40 -4.06 -2.87
CA VAL A 54 5.44 -3.07 -3.19
C VAL A 54 5.87 -2.29 -1.96
N SER A 55 4.92 -1.81 -1.15
CA SER A 55 5.22 -1.11 0.11
C SER A 55 6.03 -2.00 1.06
N PHE A 56 5.61 -3.26 1.25
CA PHE A 56 6.31 -4.22 2.09
C PHE A 56 7.72 -4.52 1.56
N TRP A 57 7.87 -4.66 0.25
CA TRP A 57 9.18 -4.84 -0.39
C TRP A 57 10.11 -3.64 -0.14
N LEU A 58 9.59 -2.42 -0.23
CA LEU A 58 10.34 -1.18 0.05
C LEU A 58 10.80 -1.11 1.51
N PHE A 59 9.93 -1.44 2.47
CA PHE A 59 10.31 -1.51 3.88
C PHE A 59 11.36 -2.58 4.15
N ARG A 60 11.20 -3.76 3.55
CA ARG A 60 12.18 -4.84 3.67
C ARG A 60 13.52 -4.45 3.05
N ARG A 61 13.53 -3.70 1.95
CA ARG A 61 14.76 -3.18 1.35
C ARG A 61 15.41 -2.13 2.24
N ALA A 62 14.65 -1.19 2.81
CA ALA A 62 15.16 -0.21 3.76
C ALA A 62 15.76 -0.86 5.03
N ALA A 63 15.14 -1.92 5.53
CA ALA A 63 15.65 -2.69 6.67
C ALA A 63 16.97 -3.40 6.35
N ARG A 64 17.17 -3.90 5.12
CA ARG A 64 18.44 -4.51 4.69
C ARG A 64 19.56 -3.48 4.56
N LEU A 65 19.26 -2.30 4.03
CA LEU A 65 20.23 -1.20 3.93
C LEU A 65 20.72 -0.75 5.31
N LYS A 66 19.85 -0.77 6.34
CA LYS A 66 20.27 -0.51 7.73
C LYS A 66 21.34 -1.49 8.22
N VAL A 67 21.26 -2.77 7.83
CA VAL A 67 22.20 -3.82 8.28
C VAL A 67 23.56 -3.73 7.57
N GLU A 68 23.62 -3.15 6.37
CA GLU A 68 24.88 -2.92 5.64
C GLU A 68 25.61 -1.64 6.08
N GLU A 69 24.94 -0.73 6.80
CA GLU A 69 25.54 0.50 7.35
C GLU A 69 26.17 0.31 8.75
N ASP A 70 25.80 -0.75 9.48
CA ASP A 70 26.31 -1.11 10.82
C ASP A 70 27.53 -2.05 10.73
#